data_AF-A0A966AY54-F1
#
_entry.id   AF-A0A966AY54-F1
#
_cell.length_a   1.000
_cell.length_b   1.000
_cell.length_c   1.000
_cell.angle_alpha   90.00
_cell.angle_beta   90.00
_cell.angle_gamma   90.00
#
_symmetry.space_group_name_H-M   'P 1'
#
loop_
_entity.id
_entity.type
_entity.pdbx_description
1 polymer ?
#
loop_
_entity_poly.entity_id
_entity_poly.type
_entity_poly.pdbx_seq_one_letter_code
_entity_poly.pdbx_strand_id
1 'polypeptide(L)'
;MTPTKDQVLAASAGWVAVVLNVVPGLGAGYLYQRRWKAYWITSLLATTWFVVGAVLAQNSAAEAEPQNQLVGLIGLIALAAVTSAEAGLAVKAVRQSS
;
A
#
# COMPACT_ATOMS: atom_id res chain seq x y z
N MET A 1 23.50 -17.72 -9.27
CA MET A 1 23.60 -16.65 -8.27
C MET A 1 22.21 -16.06 -8.06
N THR A 2 21.73 -15.91 -6.83
CA THR A 2 20.45 -15.25 -6.56
C THR A 2 20.66 -13.73 -6.49
N PRO A 3 19.92 -12.91 -7.24
CA PRO A 3 20.07 -11.46 -7.21
C PRO A 3 19.75 -10.89 -5.83
N THR A 4 20.52 -9.88 -5.40
CA THR A 4 20.33 -9.18 -4.12
C THR A 4 19.08 -8.30 -4.17
N LYS A 5 18.57 -7.85 -3.01
CA LYS A 5 17.38 -6.99 -2.93
C LYS A 5 17.56 -5.70 -3.74
N ASP A 6 18.73 -5.10 -3.67
CA ASP A 6 19.03 -3.85 -4.38
C ASP A 6 19.14 -4.08 -5.89
N GLN A 7 19.67 -5.22 -6.33
CA GLN A 7 19.67 -5.60 -7.76
C GLN A 7 18.25 -5.78 -8.30
N VAL A 8 17.35 -6.40 -7.52
CA VAL A 8 15.94 -6.54 -7.88
C VAL A 8 15.25 -5.17 -7.95
N LEU A 9 15.49 -4.30 -6.97
CA LEU A 9 14.94 -2.94 -6.93
C LEU A 9 15.45 -2.05 -8.07
N ALA A 10 16.75 -2.11 -8.39
CA ALA A 10 17.35 -1.36 -9.49
C ALA A 10 16.74 -1.77 -10.85
N ALA A 11 16.55 -3.07 -11.05
CA ALA A 11 15.95 -3.66 -12.25
C ALA A 11 14.42 -3.46 -12.33
N SER A 12 13.76 -3.15 -11.21
CA SER A 12 12.31 -2.94 -11.15
C SER A 12 11.89 -1.66 -11.86
N ALA A 13 10.73 -1.68 -12.52
CA ALA A 13 10.09 -0.47 -13.04
C ALA A 13 9.39 0.26 -11.89
N GLY A 14 9.90 1.45 -11.51
CA GLY A 14 9.33 2.26 -10.43
C GLY A 14 7.84 2.55 -10.64
N TRP A 15 7.44 2.92 -11.87
CA TRP A 15 6.04 3.20 -12.20
C TRP A 15 5.14 1.95 -12.08
N VAL A 16 5.65 0.76 -12.39
CA VAL A 16 4.90 -0.50 -12.19
C VAL A 16 4.64 -0.74 -10.71
N ALA A 17 5.64 -0.49 -9.87
CA ALA A 17 5.47 -0.61 -8.42
C ALA A 17 4.47 0.40 -7.86
N VAL A 18 4.43 1.62 -8.40
CA VAL A 18 3.40 2.63 -8.08
C VAL A 18 2.01 2.10 -8.47
N VAL A 19 1.81 1.71 -9.74
CA VAL A 19 0.51 1.25 -10.23
C VAL A 19 0.02 0.04 -9.44
N LEU A 20 0.90 -0.91 -9.13
CA LEU A 20 0.54 -2.12 -8.39
C LEU A 20 0.04 -1.84 -6.98
N ASN A 21 0.50 -0.78 -6.31
CA ASN A 21 -0.04 -0.39 -5.00
C ASN A 21 -1.43 0.28 -5.07
N VAL A 22 -1.89 0.62 -6.28
CA VAL A 22 -3.24 1.13 -6.55
C VAL A 22 -4.16 0.03 -7.10
N VAL A 23 -3.68 -0.76 -8.08
CA VAL A 23 -4.41 -1.85 -8.74
C VAL A 23 -3.42 -2.99 -9.03
N PRO A 24 -3.60 -4.22 -8.50
CA PRO A 24 -4.83 -4.81 -7.97
C PRO A 24 -5.11 -4.53 -6.48
N GLY A 25 -4.18 -3.94 -5.72
CA GLY A 25 -4.47 -3.61 -4.33
C GLY A 25 -3.25 -3.18 -3.50
N LEU A 26 -3.56 -2.68 -2.31
CA LEU A 26 -2.61 -2.14 -1.35
C LEU A 26 -1.47 -3.13 -1.05
N GLY A 27 -0.25 -2.74 -1.38
CA GLY A 27 0.96 -3.51 -1.09
C GLY A 27 1.44 -4.42 -2.22
N ALA A 28 0.71 -4.57 -3.34
CA ALA A 28 1.16 -5.44 -4.44
C ALA A 28 2.44 -4.91 -5.14
N GLY A 29 2.69 -3.59 -5.07
CA GLY A 29 3.95 -2.99 -5.51
C GLY A 29 5.15 -3.48 -4.70
N TYR A 30 4.97 -3.75 -3.40
CA TYR A 30 6.03 -4.33 -2.57
C TYR A 30 6.30 -5.79 -2.92
N LEU A 31 5.29 -6.57 -3.30
CA LEU A 31 5.49 -7.95 -3.76
C LEU A 31 6.33 -7.98 -5.05
N TYR A 32 6.03 -7.09 -5.99
CA TYR A 32 6.83 -6.92 -7.21
C TYR A 32 8.30 -6.58 -6.89
N GLN A 33 8.54 -5.71 -5.91
CA GLN A 33 9.88 -5.36 -5.45
C GLN A 33 10.50 -6.37 -4.46
N ARG A 34 9.81 -7.48 -4.16
CA ARG A 34 10.22 -8.49 -3.17
C ARG A 34 10.44 -7.91 -1.75
N ARG A 35 9.74 -6.83 -1.41
CA ARG A 35 9.76 -6.11 -0.12
C ARG A 35 8.70 -6.65 0.85
N TRP A 36 8.82 -7.92 1.22
CA TRP A 36 7.86 -8.65 2.07
C TRP A 36 7.48 -7.96 3.39
N LYS A 37 8.44 -7.32 4.08
CA LYS A 37 8.15 -6.61 5.34
C LYS A 37 7.15 -5.47 5.14
N ALA A 38 7.35 -4.66 4.10
CA ALA A 38 6.46 -3.54 3.79
C ALA A 38 5.05 -4.04 3.42
N TYR A 39 4.97 -5.10 2.61
CA TYR A 39 3.70 -5.77 2.28
C TYR A 39 2.92 -6.20 3.52
N TRP A 40 3.56 -6.88 4.48
CA TRP A 40 2.88 -7.34 5.70
C TRP A 40 2.42 -6.19 6.59
N ILE A 41 3.22 -5.13 6.71
CA ILE A 41 2.83 -3.93 7.46
C ILE A 41 1.62 -3.26 6.82
N THR A 42 1.62 -3.05 5.49
CA THR A 42 0.49 -2.48 4.76
C THR A 42 -0.77 -3.34 4.91
N SER A 43 -0.62 -4.66 4.84
CA SER A 43 -1.75 -5.60 5.02
C SER A 43 -2.35 -5.49 6.42
N LEU A 44 -1.49 -5.42 7.46
CA LEU A 44 -1.93 -5.26 8.84
C LEU A 44 -2.64 -3.92 9.05
N LEU A 45 -2.10 -2.83 8.51
CA LEU A 45 -2.70 -1.50 8.60
C LEU A 45 -4.05 -1.44 7.89
N ALA A 46 -4.15 -1.95 6.66
CA ALA A 46 -5.40 -2.01 5.91
C ALA A 46 -6.46 -2.84 6.65
N THR A 47 -6.07 -4.02 7.17
CA THR A 47 -6.97 -4.89 7.92
C THR A 47 -7.44 -4.22 9.20
N THR A 48 -6.53 -3.58 9.95
CA THR A 48 -6.87 -2.86 11.18
C THR A 48 -7.83 -1.71 10.89
N TRP A 49 -7.61 -0.97 9.80
CA TRP A 49 -8.50 0.11 9.37
C TRP A 49 -9.93 -0.39 9.11
N PHE A 50 -10.07 -1.50 8.39
CA PHE A 50 -11.38 -2.12 8.16
C PHE A 50 -12.03 -2.66 9.43
N VAL A 51 -11.27 -3.31 10.31
CA VAL A 51 -11.79 -3.84 11.59
C VAL A 51 -12.29 -2.71 12.48
N VAL A 52 -11.50 -1.64 12.62
CA VAL A 52 -11.89 -0.45 13.38
C VAL A 52 -13.13 0.19 12.75
N GLY A 53 -13.15 0.35 11.42
CA GLY A 53 -14.31 0.87 10.70
C GLY A 53 -15.58 0.04 10.94
N ALA A 54 -15.49 -1.29 10.89
CA ALA A 54 -16.61 -2.19 11.14
C ALA A 54 -17.11 -2.11 12.58
N VAL A 55 -16.22 -2.05 13.57
CA VAL A 55 -16.57 -1.89 14.99
C VAL A 55 -17.27 -0.54 15.23
N LEU A 56 -16.81 0.54 14.61
CA LEU A 56 -17.43 1.86 14.72
C LEU A 56 -18.80 1.92 14.03
N ALA A 57 -18.96 1.25 12.89
CA ALA A 57 -20.22 1.23 12.14
C ALA A 57 -21.35 0.51 12.91
N GLN A 58 -21.05 -0.48 13.75
CA GLN A 58 -22.06 -1.21 14.54
C GLN A 58 -22.92 -0.32 15.45
N ASN A 59 -22.39 0.82 15.90
CA ASN A 59 -23.08 1.75 16.79
C ASN A 59 -23.58 3.01 16.07
N SER A 60 -23.52 3.04 14.74
CA SER A 60 -23.89 4.22 13.95
C SER A 60 -25.35 4.20 13.51
N ALA A 61 -25.96 5.39 13.44
CA ALA A 61 -27.30 5.54 12.87
C ALA A 61 -27.24 5.30 11.36
N ALA A 62 -28.32 4.77 10.76
CA ALA A 62 -28.37 4.46 9.32
C ALA A 62 -28.06 5.66 8.42
N GLU A 63 -28.33 6.89 8.88
CA GLU A 63 -28.03 8.13 8.16
C GLU A 63 -26.53 8.44 8.09
N ALA A 64 -25.71 7.86 8.97
CA ALA A 64 -24.26 8.00 8.98
C ALA A 64 -23.53 7.00 8.07
N GLU A 65 -24.23 6.00 7.53
CA GLU A 65 -23.64 4.95 6.70
C GLU A 65 -22.88 5.49 5.46
N PRO A 66 -23.41 6.46 4.68
CA PRO A 66 -22.68 7.02 3.55
C PRO A 66 -21.39 7.74 3.98
N GLN A 67 -21.43 8.41 5.13
CA GLN A 67 -20.27 9.10 5.69
C GLN A 67 -19.20 8.10 6.14
N ASN A 68 -19.59 7.02 6.81
CA ASN A 68 -18.68 5.96 7.24
C ASN A 68 -17.99 5.27 6.05
N GLN A 69 -18.73 5.02 4.97
CA GLN A 69 -18.16 4.48 3.73
C GLN A 69 -17.15 5.43 3.09
N LEU A 70 -17.44 6.73 3.05
CA LEU A 70 -16.51 7.75 2.56
C LEU A 70 -15.24 7.82 3.41
N VAL A 71 -15.35 7.78 4.74
CA VAL A 71 -14.19 7.73 5.64
C VAL A 71 -13.36 6.47 5.38
N GLY A 72 -14.01 5.32 5.21
CA GLY A 72 -13.37 4.07 4.83
C GLY A 72 -12.58 4.20 3.53
N LEU A 73 -13.21 4.71 2.48
CA LEU A 73 -12.61 4.91 1.16
C LEU A 73 -11.43 5.89 1.19
N ILE A 74 -11.58 7.03 1.87
CA ILE A 74 -10.50 8.03 2.00
C ILE A 74 -9.28 7.41 2.68
N GLY A 75 -9.48 6.59 3.72
CA GLY A 75 -8.39 5.87 4.38
C GLY A 75 -7.64 4.92 3.44
N LEU A 76 -8.36 4.19 2.58
CA LEU A 76 -7.74 3.31 1.59
C LEU A 76 -6.98 4.08 0.51
N ILE A 77 -7.53 5.19 0.03
CA ILE A 77 -6.86 6.06 -0.95
C ILE A 77 -5.58 6.65 -0.36
N ALA A 78 -5.63 7.11 0.90
CA ALA A 78 -4.46 7.63 1.59
C ALA A 78 -3.36 6.56 1.73
N LEU A 79 -3.74 5.34 2.12
CA LEU A 79 -2.81 4.22 2.22
C LEU A 79 -2.22 3.82 0.86
N ALA A 80 -3.03 3.84 -0.21
CA ALA A 80 -2.56 3.59 -1.57
C ALA A 80 -1.56 4.66 -2.02
N ALA A 81 -1.86 5.94 -1.78
CA ALA A 81 -0.98 7.05 -2.15
C ALA A 81 0.39 6.96 -1.47
N VAL A 82 0.41 6.72 -0.15
CA VAL A 82 1.67 6.59 0.62
C VAL A 82 2.49 5.40 0.14
N THR A 83 1.87 4.22 0.02
CA THR A 83 2.58 2.99 -0.38
C THR A 83 3.09 3.06 -1.82
N SER A 84 2.32 3.68 -2.71
CA SER A 84 2.73 3.95 -4.09
C SER A 84 3.93 4.88 -4.15
N ALA A 85 3.89 6.01 -3.44
CA ALA A 85 5.00 6.96 -3.37
C ALA A 85 6.27 6.30 -2.81
N GLU A 86 6.15 5.55 -1.72
CA GLU A 86 7.26 4.87 -1.08
C GLU A 86 7.91 3.82 -2.01
N ALA A 87 7.10 3.03 -2.73
CA ALA A 87 7.60 2.06 -3.69
C ALA A 87 8.34 2.73 -4.87
N GLY A 88 7.82 3.85 -5.39
CA GLY A 88 8.49 4.60 -6.45
C GLY A 88 9.81 5.23 -5.98
N LEU A 89 9.82 5.83 -4.78
CA LEU A 89 11.01 6.45 -4.20
C LEU A 89 12.11 5.42 -3.89
N ALA A 90 11.75 4.20 -3.46
CA ALA A 90 12.73 3.15 -3.21
C ALA A 90 13.54 2.78 -4.46
N VAL A 91 12.90 2.71 -5.63
CA VAL A 91 13.60 2.44 -6.91
C VAL A 91 14.51 3.61 -7.27
N LYS A 92 14.03 4.84 -7.11
CA LYS A 92 14.83 6.04 -7.39
C LYS A 92 16.08 6.11 -6.50
N ALA A 93 15.92 5.84 -5.20
CA ALA A 93 17.00 5.88 -4.23
C ALA A 93 18.11 4.87 -4.58
N VAL A 94 17.76 3.62 -4.91
CA VAL A 94 18.75 2.59 -5.28
C VAL A 94 19.52 2.98 -6.54
N ARG A 95 18.83 3.52 -7.56
CA ARG A 95 19.47 3.95 -8.81
C ARG A 95 20.37 5.17 -8.69
N GLN A 96 20.09 6.07 -7.74
CA GLN A 96 20.96 7.22 -7.46
C GLN A 96 22.18 6.87 -6.61
N SER A 97 22.12 5.74 -5.90
CA SER A 97 23.18 5.24 -5.02
C SER A 97 24.10 4.21 -5.70
N SER A 98 23.78 3.82 -6.95
CA SER A 98 24.53 2.85 -7.77
C SER A 98 25.41 3.58 -8.76
#